data_AF-A0A928M8L2-F1
#
_entry.id   AF-A0A928M8L2-F1
#
_cell.length_a   1.000
_cell.length_b   1.000
_cell.length_c   1.000
_cell.angle_alpha   90.00
_cell.angle_beta   90.00
_cell.angle_gamma   90.00
#
_symmetry.space_group_name_H-M   'P 1'
#
loop_
_entity.id
_entity.type
_entity.pdbx_description
1 polymer ?
#
loop_
_entity_poly.entity_id
_entity_poly.type
_entity_poly.pdbx_seq_one_letter_code
_entity_poly.pdbx_strand_id
1 'polypeptide(L)'
;MADKVYAIPNVQTPNVPVKINPEKCIGCNNCVETCQIDVFIPNPKKGCPPIILHPEECWYCGCCVTDCPTPGAIRFNYPLPLKPRWRTKETGEIHQLN
;
A
#
# COMPACT_ATOMS: atom_id res chain seq x y z
N MET A 1 32.74 0.42 -5.82
CA MET A 1 32.30 -0.99 -5.95
C MET A 1 31.00 -1.06 -5.18
N ALA A 2 29.88 -1.44 -5.79
CA ALA A 2 28.61 -1.47 -5.06
C ALA A 2 28.59 -2.73 -4.18
N ASP A 3 28.62 -2.55 -2.86
CA ASP A 3 28.51 -3.65 -1.92
C ASP A 3 27.15 -4.33 -2.07
N LYS A 4 27.11 -5.67 -2.00
CA LYS A 4 25.85 -6.41 -2.00
C LYS A 4 25.13 -6.16 -0.67
N VAL A 5 24.04 -5.42 -0.72
CA VAL A 5 23.15 -5.18 0.42
C VAL A 5 21.94 -6.11 0.31
N TYR A 6 21.60 -6.77 1.41
CA TYR A 6 20.41 -7.62 1.51
C TYR A 6 19.32 -6.88 2.26
N ALA A 7 18.12 -6.84 1.68
CA ALA A 7 16.93 -6.34 2.35
C ALA A 7 16.18 -7.53 2.97
N ILE A 8 16.01 -7.52 4.29
CA ILE A 8 15.36 -8.61 5.03
C ILE A 8 13.94 -8.14 5.37
N PRO A 9 12.89 -8.87 4.97
CA PRO A 9 11.52 -8.51 5.36
C PRO A 9 11.35 -8.63 6.89
N ASN A 10 10.42 -7.87 7.45
CA ASN A 10 10.02 -8.10 8.84
C ASN A 10 9.25 -9.43 8.97
N VAL A 11 9.00 -9.86 10.21
CA VAL A 11 8.24 -11.10 10.47
C VAL A 11 6.90 -11.00 9.76
N GLN A 12 6.70 -11.87 8.78
CA GLN A 12 5.52 -11.83 7.91
C GLN A 12 4.30 -12.34 8.69
N THR A 13 3.53 -11.41 9.26
CA THR A 13 2.18 -11.73 9.75
C THR A 13 1.19 -11.59 8.59
N PRO A 14 -0.11 -11.94 8.73
CA PRO A 14 -1.06 -11.88 7.62
C PRO A 14 -1.48 -10.44 7.25
N ASN A 15 -0.70 -9.43 7.65
CA ASN A 15 -0.99 -8.04 7.36
C ASN A 15 -0.73 -7.72 5.89
N VAL A 16 -1.75 -7.15 5.25
CA VAL A 16 -1.71 -6.72 3.86
C VAL A 16 -2.28 -5.31 3.80
N PRO A 17 -1.53 -4.27 4.19
CA PRO A 17 -2.09 -2.92 4.36
C PRO A 17 -2.41 -2.24 3.02
N VAL A 18 -1.76 -2.69 1.95
CA VAL A 18 -1.88 -2.15 0.59
C VAL A 18 -1.90 -3.28 -0.42
N LYS A 19 -2.65 -3.09 -1.51
CA LYS A 19 -2.72 -4.02 -2.64
C LYS A 19 -2.36 -3.29 -3.91
N ILE A 20 -1.41 -3.82 -4.66
CA ILE A 20 -0.97 -3.24 -5.94
C ILE A 20 -1.53 -4.11 -7.08
N ASN A 21 -2.19 -3.47 -8.04
CA ASN A 21 -2.64 -4.12 -9.27
C ASN A 21 -1.47 -4.11 -10.28
N PRO A 22 -0.89 -5.29 -10.61
CA PRO A 22 0.25 -5.38 -11.51
C PRO A 22 -0.06 -4.97 -12.95
N GLU A 23 -1.32 -5.04 -13.39
CA GLU A 23 -1.72 -4.69 -14.76
C GLU A 23 -1.79 -3.17 -14.97
N LYS A 24 -2.04 -2.42 -13.89
CA LYS A 24 -2.14 -0.96 -13.91
C LYS A 24 -0.85 -0.28 -13.43
N CYS A 25 -0.06 -0.94 -12.59
CA CYS A 25 1.16 -0.36 -12.06
C CYS A 25 2.20 -0.20 -13.18
N ILE A 26 2.77 1.00 -13.28
CA ILE A 26 3.80 1.33 -14.28
C ILE A 26 5.23 1.25 -13.71
N GLY A 27 5.41 0.79 -12.46
CA GLY A 27 6.72 0.69 -11.82
C GLY A 27 7.44 2.04 -11.63
N CYS A 28 6.69 3.14 -11.45
CA CYS A 28 7.24 4.49 -11.30
C CYS A 28 7.86 4.78 -9.92
N ASN A 29 7.66 3.88 -8.94
CA ASN A 29 8.17 4.01 -7.56
C ASN A 29 7.75 5.26 -6.79
N ASN A 30 6.75 6.03 -7.23
CA ASN A 30 6.26 7.18 -6.44
C ASN A 30 5.75 6.77 -5.04
N CYS A 31 5.19 5.57 -4.92
CA CYS A 31 4.78 5.02 -3.62
C CYS A 31 5.96 4.65 -2.70
N VAL A 32 7.15 4.41 -3.26
CA VAL A 32 8.39 4.23 -2.48
C VAL A 32 8.80 5.59 -1.90
N GLU A 33 8.88 6.63 -2.73
CA GLU A 33 9.33 7.97 -2.32
C GLU A 33 8.38 8.65 -1.32
N THR A 34 7.07 8.50 -1.46
CA THR A 34 6.09 9.13 -0.53
C THR A 34 5.99 8.40 0.81
N CYS A 35 6.46 7.15 0.91
CA CYS A 35 6.33 6.37 2.14
C CYS A 35 7.32 6.85 3.20
N GLN A 36 6.82 7.45 4.27
CA GLN A 36 7.66 8.05 5.34
C GLN A 36 8.37 7.04 6.25
N ILE A 37 8.18 5.75 6.02
CA ILE A 37 8.60 4.64 6.90
C ILE A 37 9.11 3.43 6.08
N ASP A 38 9.46 3.65 4.81
CA ASP A 38 10.12 2.66 3.95
C ASP A 38 9.44 1.28 3.86
N VAL A 39 8.10 1.24 3.84
CA VAL A 39 7.34 -0.01 3.68
C VAL A 39 7.63 -0.69 2.33
N PHE A 40 7.95 0.11 1.31
CA PHE A 40 8.17 -0.36 -0.05
C PHE A 40 9.65 -0.29 -0.42
N ILE A 41 10.08 -1.22 -1.28
CA ILE A 41 11.37 -1.15 -1.97
C ILE A 41 11.15 -1.27 -3.49
N PRO A 42 11.95 -0.59 -4.33
CA PRO A 42 11.85 -0.73 -5.78
C PRO A 42 12.01 -2.18 -6.22
N ASN A 43 11.27 -2.57 -7.26
CA ASN A 43 11.46 -3.88 -7.87
C ASN A 43 12.80 -3.92 -8.63
N PRO A 44 13.62 -4.98 -8.49
CA PRO A 44 14.83 -5.12 -9.29
C PRO A 44 14.53 -5.21 -10.80
N LYS A 45 13.33 -5.66 -11.17
CA LYS A 45 12.85 -5.65 -12.55
C LYS A 45 12.14 -4.33 -12.86
N LYS A 46 12.71 -3.56 -13.78
CA LYS A 46 12.12 -2.29 -14.25
C LYS A 46 10.70 -2.49 -14.78
N GLY A 47 9.81 -1.54 -14.45
CA GLY A 47 8.40 -1.55 -14.86
C GLY A 47 7.52 -2.49 -14.05
N CYS A 48 8.07 -3.28 -13.11
CA CYS A 48 7.28 -4.11 -12.21
C CYS A 48 6.84 -3.34 -10.95
N PRO A 49 5.74 -3.75 -10.30
CA PRO A 49 5.31 -3.22 -9.02
C PRO A 49 6.42 -3.25 -7.95
N PRO A 50 6.53 -2.21 -7.10
CA PRO A 50 7.44 -2.26 -5.96
C PRO A 50 7.05 -3.37 -5.00
N ILE A 51 8.05 -3.84 -4.25
CA ILE A 51 7.89 -4.92 -3.28
C ILE A 51 7.47 -4.29 -1.95
N ILE A 52 6.43 -4.83 -1.33
CA ILE A 52 6.03 -4.48 0.04
C ILE A 52 6.93 -5.29 0.97
N LEU A 53 7.97 -4.64 1.51
CA LEU A 53 9.01 -5.31 2.29
C LEU A 53 8.67 -5.36 3.79
N HIS A 54 8.06 -4.29 4.30
CA HIS A 54 7.76 -4.13 5.73
C HIS A 54 6.27 -3.84 5.97
N PRO A 55 5.35 -4.77 5.63
CA PRO A 55 3.91 -4.53 5.76
C PRO A 55 3.46 -4.14 7.18
N GLU A 56 4.11 -4.70 8.22
CA GLU A 56 3.76 -4.41 9.62
C GLU A 56 4.05 -2.98 10.07
N GLU A 57 4.98 -2.29 9.43
CA GLU A 57 5.34 -0.92 9.81
C GLU A 57 4.31 0.09 9.30
N CYS A 58 3.43 -0.32 8.37
CA CYS A 58 2.49 0.59 7.73
C CYS A 58 1.59 1.32 8.74
N TRP A 59 1.72 2.65 8.82
CA TRP A 59 0.86 3.52 9.63
C TRP A 59 -0.49 3.83 8.97
N TYR A 60 -0.81 3.21 7.84
CA TYR A 60 -2.10 3.43 7.20
C TYR A 60 -2.45 4.89 6.86
N CYS A 61 -1.44 5.70 6.52
CA CYS A 61 -1.63 7.12 6.15
C CYS A 61 -2.29 7.33 4.78
N GLY A 62 -2.18 6.35 3.86
CA GLY A 62 -2.79 6.42 2.52
C GLY A 62 -2.08 7.32 1.50
N CYS A 63 -0.92 7.91 1.81
CA CYS A 63 -0.15 8.76 0.88
C CYS A 63 0.20 8.03 -0.41
N CYS A 64 0.65 6.78 -0.32
CA CYS A 64 0.97 5.95 -1.49
C CYS A 64 -0.20 5.76 -2.47
N VAL A 65 -1.45 5.80 -1.97
CA VAL A 65 -2.66 5.67 -2.80
C VAL A 65 -3.06 7.00 -3.39
N THR A 66 -2.99 8.07 -2.60
CA THR A 66 -3.35 9.43 -3.01
C THR A 66 -2.40 9.95 -4.08
N ASP A 67 -1.10 9.72 -3.91
CA ASP A 67 -0.06 10.24 -4.80
C ASP A 67 0.20 9.33 -6.00
N CYS A 68 -0.47 8.18 -6.10
CA CYS A 68 -0.25 7.28 -7.23
C CYS A 68 -0.73 7.94 -8.53
N PRO A 69 0.14 8.15 -9.53
CA PRO A 69 -0.26 8.81 -10.78
C PRO A 69 -1.18 7.94 -11.63
N THR A 70 -1.29 6.64 -11.34
CA THR A 70 -2.14 5.71 -12.07
C THR A 70 -3.35 5.31 -11.23
N PRO A 71 -4.56 5.83 -11.54
CA PRO A 71 -5.76 5.54 -10.76
C PRO A 71 -6.06 4.04 -10.64
N GLY A 72 -6.21 3.58 -9.39
CA GLY A 72 -6.50 2.18 -9.08
C GLY A 72 -5.34 1.20 -9.28
N ALA A 73 -4.12 1.68 -9.53
CA ALA A 73 -2.93 0.82 -9.53
C ALA A 73 -2.55 0.37 -8.11
N ILE A 74 -2.89 1.15 -7.09
CA ILE A 74 -2.69 0.80 -5.70
C ILE A 74 -3.98 1.08 -4.94
N ARG A 75 -4.32 0.20 -4.00
CA ARG A 75 -5.50 0.32 -3.14
C ARG A 75 -5.11 0.09 -1.69
N PHE A 76 -5.73 0.88 -0.83
CA PHE A 76 -5.59 0.76 0.60
C PHE A 76 -6.47 -0.37 1.15
N ASN A 77 -5.94 -1.20 2.05
CA ASN A 77 -6.68 -2.24 2.77
C ASN A 77 -6.68 -1.91 4.27
N TYR A 78 -7.69 -1.15 4.69
CA TYR A 78 -7.84 -0.74 6.08
C TYR A 78 -8.07 -1.96 6.99
N PRO A 79 -7.43 -2.00 8.17
CA PRO A 79 -7.71 -3.02 9.16
C PRO A 79 -9.13 -2.79 9.71
N LEU A 80 -9.77 -3.86 10.19
CA LEU A 80 -11.18 -3.81 10.64
C LEU A 80 -11.50 -2.67 11.62
N PRO A 81 -10.65 -2.32 12.61
CA PRO A 81 -10.93 -1.21 13.52
C PRO A 81 -10.91 0.16 12.85
N LEU A 82 -10.15 0.31 11.75
CA LEU A 82 -10.02 1.57 11.02
C LEU A 82 -10.99 1.70 9.84
N LYS A 83 -11.77 0.66 9.51
CA LYS A 83 -12.79 0.73 8.46
C LYS A 83 -13.95 1.60 8.93
N PRO A 84 -14.15 2.82 8.37
CA PRO A 84 -15.26 3.66 8.76
C PRO A 84 -16.58 2.96 8.48
N ARG A 85 -17.48 3.03 9.45
CA ARG A 85 -18.88 2.64 9.30
C ARG A 85 -19.73 3.88 9.45
N TRP A 86 -20.64 4.09 8.52
CA TRP A 86 -21.57 5.21 8.58
C TRP A 86 -22.99 4.73 8.29
N ARG A 87 -23.95 5.51 8.79
CA ARG A 87 -25.37 5.24 8.61
C ARG A 87 -26.00 6.38 7.81
N THR A 88 -26.72 6.05 6.76
CA THR A 88 -27.51 7.02 5.98
C THR A 88 -28.72 7.44 6.81
N LYS A 89 -28.94 8.75 6.97
CA LYS A 89 -29.96 9.27 7.90
C LYS A 89 -31.37 9.00 7.38
N GLU A 90 -31.55 9.04 6.07
CA GLU A 90 -32.85 8.93 5.39
C GLU A 90 -33.31 7.46 5.30
N THR A 91 -32.43 6.56 4.85
CA THR A 91 -32.76 5.14 4.62
C THR A 91 -32.47 4.27 5.85
N GLY A 92 -31.62 4.74 6.77
CA GLY A 92 -31.14 3.95 7.89
C GLY A 92 -30.12 2.87 7.52
N GLU A 93 -29.72 2.78 6.25
CA GLU A 93 -28.74 1.81 5.75
C GLU A 93 -27.36 2.03 6.37
N ILE A 94 -26.69 0.93 6.70
CA ILE A 94 -25.34 0.93 7.26
C ILE A 94 -24.36 0.59 6.15
N HIS A 95 -23.38 1.46 5.94
CA HIS A 95 -22.31 1.29 4.99
C HIS A 95 -20.98 1.09 5.73
N GLN A 96 -20.07 0.36 5.10
CA GLN A 96 -18.71 0.18 5.57
C GLN A 96 -17.75 0.38 4.41
N LEU A 97 -16.64 1.06 4.67
CA LEU A 97 -15.59 1.20 3.68
C LEU A 97 -15.00 -0.19 3.35
N ASN A 98 -15.06 -0.56 2.07
CA ASN A 98 -14.53 -1.83 1.58
C ASN A 98 -13.02 -1.91 1.72
#